data_AF-A0A1G2BQR0-F1
#
_entry.id   AF-A0A1G2BQR0-F1
#
_cell.length_a   1.000
_cell.length_b   1.000
_cell.length_c   1.000
_cell.angle_alpha   90.00
_cell.angle_beta   90.00
_cell.angle_gamma   90.00
#
_symmetry.space_group_name_H-M   'P 1'
#
loop_
_entity.id
_entity.type
_entity.pdbx_description
1 polymer ?
#
loop_
_entity_poly.entity_id
_entity_poly.type
_entity_poly.pdbx_seq_one_letter_code
_entity_poly.pdbx_strand_id
1 'polypeptide(L)'
;MDKEKAPFIRKAFEFYATGEYTLKAVNQFLADSGISSYRKRPLSVSCVQRFLKNHFYYGVFRFNNEFYQGTHEPIISKKLFDSVQQVMNNRGKKKRKRKHKFAFSGLMRCGNCGCLITAETQKGHNHYRCTKKKQKCDEKYLREENLVEQ
;
A
#
# COMPACT_ATOMS: atom_id res chain seq x y z
N MET A 1 -2.70 18.07 26.16
CA MET A 1 -2.40 16.71 25.63
C MET A 1 -1.61 15.95 26.69
N ASP A 2 -1.86 14.64 26.86
CA ASP A 2 -1.07 13.78 27.75
C ASP A 2 0.37 13.68 27.23
N LYS A 3 1.29 14.41 27.87
CA LYS A 3 2.70 14.47 27.47
C LYS A 3 3.39 13.10 27.55
N GLU A 4 2.95 12.23 28.44
CA GLU A 4 3.51 10.89 28.63
C GLU A 4 3.21 9.94 27.45
N LYS A 5 2.07 10.12 26.77
CA LYS A 5 1.64 9.26 25.66
C LYS A 5 2.17 9.74 24.30
N ALA A 6 2.51 11.02 24.19
CA ALA A 6 3.05 11.63 22.98
C ALA A 6 4.26 10.88 22.36
N PRO A 7 5.29 10.43 23.11
CA PRO A 7 6.42 9.71 22.52
C PRO A 7 6.02 8.35 21.94
N PHE A 8 5.11 7.62 22.58
CA PHE A 8 4.61 6.33 22.07
C PHE A 8 3.79 6.51 20.80
N ILE A 9 2.97 7.56 20.74
CA ILE A 9 2.23 7.94 19.53
C ILE A 9 3.22 8.21 18.39
N ARG A 10 4.24 9.05 18.62
CA ARG A 10 5.26 9.35 17.60
C ARG A 10 5.96 8.08 17.11
N LYS A 11 6.39 7.19 18.01
CA LYS A 11 7.02 5.91 17.65
C LYS A 11 6.08 5.01 16.84
N ALA A 12 4.79 4.96 17.16
CA ALA A 12 3.82 4.17 16.39
C ALA A 12 3.69 4.66 14.94
N PHE A 13 3.72 5.97 14.74
CA PHE A 13 3.74 6.57 13.41
C PHE A 13 5.07 6.30 12.66
N GLU A 14 6.21 6.42 13.34
CA GLU A 14 7.53 6.09 12.79
C GLU A 14 7.62 4.61 12.36
N PHE A 15 7.16 3.69 13.21
CA PHE A 15 7.10 2.26 12.89
C PHE A 15 6.21 1.98 11.69
N TYR A 16 5.04 2.61 11.59
CA TYR A 16 4.20 2.39 10.42
C TYR A 16 4.79 3.00 9.14
N ALA A 17 5.51 4.12 9.26
CA ALA A 17 6.14 4.81 8.14
C ALA A 17 7.23 3.96 7.45
N THR A 18 7.89 3.03 8.14
CA THR A 18 8.87 2.11 7.52
C THR A 18 8.23 1.22 6.46
N GLY A 19 6.92 0.98 6.57
CA GLY A 19 6.20 0.12 5.64
C GLY A 19 6.46 -1.37 5.82
N GLU A 20 7.15 -1.79 6.88
CA GLU A 20 7.36 -3.20 7.23
C GLU A 20 6.24 -3.71 8.15
N TYR A 21 5.86 -2.90 9.13
CA TYR A 21 4.89 -3.28 10.15
C TYR A 21 3.44 -3.24 9.63
N THR A 22 2.64 -4.20 10.10
CA THR A 22 1.20 -4.25 9.80
C THR A 22 0.40 -3.42 10.80
N LEU A 23 -0.84 -3.08 10.47
CA LEU A 23 -1.75 -2.43 11.43
C LEU A 23 -1.94 -3.25 12.71
N LYS A 24 -1.84 -4.58 12.63
CA LYS A 24 -1.92 -5.48 13.79
C LYS A 24 -0.67 -5.36 14.67
N ALA A 25 0.51 -5.25 14.07
CA ALA A 25 1.76 -5.03 14.81
C ALA A 25 1.76 -3.66 15.53
N VAL A 26 1.29 -2.61 14.85
CA VAL A 26 1.13 -1.28 15.47
C VAL A 26 0.11 -1.32 16.61
N ASN A 27 -0.98 -2.06 16.46
CA ASN A 27 -1.96 -2.25 17.53
C ASN A 27 -1.35 -2.90 18.77
N GLN A 28 -0.56 -3.96 18.58
CA GLN A 28 0.12 -4.64 19.67
C GLN A 28 1.10 -3.72 20.37
N PHE A 29 1.92 -2.98 19.61
CA PHE A 29 2.82 -1.98 20.17
C PHE A 29 2.09 -0.91 21.00
N LEU A 30 0.94 -0.42 20.54
CA LEU A 30 0.12 0.55 21.28
C LEU A 30 -0.45 -0.07 22.57
N ALA A 31 -0.92 -1.32 22.52
CA ALA A 31 -1.43 -2.03 23.69
C ALA A 31 -0.32 -2.26 24.75
N ASP A 32 0.87 -2.66 24.31
CA ASP A 32 2.05 -2.87 25.18
C ASP A 32 2.54 -1.56 25.80
N SER A 33 2.37 -0.45 25.08
CA SER A 33 2.67 0.92 25.56
C SER A 33 1.58 1.49 26.48
N GLY A 34 0.58 0.70 26.87
CA GLY A 34 -0.51 1.12 27.75
C GLY A 34 -1.60 1.98 27.07
N ILE A 35 -1.54 2.17 25.74
CA ILE A 35 -2.55 2.90 24.98
C ILE A 35 -3.68 1.92 24.62
N SER A 36 -4.70 1.91 25.47
CA SER A 36 -5.88 1.06 25.35
C SER A 36 -7.17 1.86 25.32
N SER A 37 -8.28 1.19 25.00
CA SER A 37 -9.61 1.77 25.11
C SER A 37 -9.93 2.14 26.57
N TYR A 38 -10.97 2.95 26.79
CA TYR A 38 -11.49 3.28 28.12
C TYR A 38 -11.74 2.04 29.00
N ARG A 39 -12.16 0.92 28.39
CA ARG A 39 -12.35 -0.38 29.05
C ARG A 39 -11.08 -1.22 29.20
N LYS A 40 -9.88 -0.63 29.07
CA LYS A 40 -8.56 -1.31 29.09
C LYS A 40 -8.42 -2.48 28.11
N ARG A 41 -9.16 -2.43 27.00
CA ARG A 41 -9.07 -3.42 25.91
C ARG A 41 -8.15 -2.90 24.81
N PRO A 42 -7.42 -3.79 24.11
CA PRO A 42 -6.64 -3.39 22.94
C PRO A 42 -7.55 -2.70 21.91
N LEU A 43 -7.00 -1.73 21.19
CA LEU A 43 -7.74 -1.03 20.16
C LEU A 43 -8.12 -2.00 19.04
N SER A 44 -9.24 -1.74 18.36
CA SER A 44 -9.54 -2.49 17.13
C SER A 44 -8.59 -2.03 16.02
N VAL A 45 -8.34 -2.91 15.04
CA VAL A 45 -7.51 -2.57 13.87
C VAL A 45 -8.08 -1.34 13.13
N SER A 46 -9.41 -1.22 13.07
CA SER A 46 -10.12 -0.09 12.50
C SER A 46 -9.86 1.21 13.27
N CYS A 47 -9.79 1.14 14.59
CA CYS A 47 -9.42 2.30 15.43
C CYS A 47 -7.97 2.73 15.18
N VAL A 48 -7.03 1.78 15.07
CA VAL A 48 -5.62 2.09 14.73
C VAL A 48 -5.52 2.72 13.35
N GLN A 49 -6.29 2.24 12.38
CA GLN A 49 -6.34 2.84 11.05
C GLN A 49 -6.88 4.29 11.10
N ARG A 50 -7.96 4.53 11.85
CA ARG A 50 -8.52 5.89 12.03
C ARG A 50 -7.54 6.80 12.76
N PHE A 51 -6.83 6.28 13.75
CA PHE A 51 -5.78 6.97 14.49
C PHE A 51 -4.65 7.43 13.55
N LEU A 52 -4.11 6.54 12.72
CA LEU A 52 -3.04 6.87 11.77
C LEU A 52 -3.49 7.85 10.67
N LYS A 53 -4.79 7.98 10.41
CA LYS A 53 -5.40 8.92 9.45
C LYS A 53 -5.79 10.26 10.07
N ASN A 54 -5.66 10.43 11.38
CA ASN A 54 -6.14 11.63 12.04
C ASN A 54 -5.15 12.78 11.87
N HIS A 55 -5.62 13.86 11.23
CA HIS A 55 -4.82 15.07 11.00
C HIS A 55 -4.44 15.82 12.29
N PHE A 56 -5.15 15.53 13.38
CA PHE A 56 -4.94 16.17 14.69
C PHE A 56 -3.50 16.03 15.18
N TYR A 57 -2.83 14.92 14.87
CA TYR A 57 -1.46 14.65 15.35
C TYR A 57 -0.39 15.58 14.76
N TYR A 58 -0.64 16.22 13.61
CA TYR A 58 0.26 17.24 13.05
C TYR A 58 -0.29 18.67 13.19
N GLY A 59 -1.36 18.85 13.98
CA GLY A 59 -1.88 20.19 14.29
C GLY A 59 -3.05 20.65 13.44
N VAL A 60 -3.63 19.80 12.57
CA VAL A 60 -4.78 20.19 11.73
C VAL A 60 -6.02 19.42 12.14
N PHE A 61 -7.17 20.08 12.17
CA PHE A 61 -8.45 19.42 12.39
C PHE A 61 -9.43 19.78 11.28
N ARG A 62 -10.43 18.91 11.09
CA ARG A 62 -11.48 19.10 10.08
C ARG A 62 -12.75 19.58 10.77
N PHE A 63 -13.27 20.72 10.35
CA PHE A 63 -14.55 21.26 10.79
C PHE A 63 -15.36 21.72 9.57
N ASN A 64 -16.64 21.34 9.49
CA ASN A 64 -17.50 21.67 8.36
C ASN A 64 -16.89 21.41 6.95
N ASN A 65 -16.21 20.27 6.77
CA ASN A 65 -15.44 19.90 5.57
C ASN A 65 -14.23 20.77 5.22
N GLU A 66 -13.91 21.78 6.03
CA GLU A 66 -12.71 22.60 5.90
C GLU A 66 -11.62 22.17 6.89
N PHE A 67 -10.37 22.45 6.53
CA PHE A 67 -9.21 22.16 7.35
C PHE A 67 -8.74 23.43 8.06
N TYR A 68 -8.65 23.36 9.38
CA TYR A 68 -8.19 24.47 10.20
C TYR A 68 -6.93 24.08 10.95
N GLN A 69 -6.02 25.04 11.10
CA GLN A 69 -4.84 24.90 11.93
C GLN A 69 -5.26 25.02 13.40
N GLY A 70 -5.02 23.97 14.18
CA GLY A 70 -5.20 23.96 15.62
C GLY A 70 -4.08 24.68 16.35
N THR A 71 -4.40 25.16 17.54
CA THR A 71 -3.48 25.89 18.43
C THR A 71 -2.59 24.97 19.27
N HIS A 72 -2.79 23.65 19.20
CA HIS A 72 -2.05 22.69 20.00
C HIS A 72 -0.70 22.31 19.37
N GLU A 73 0.24 21.90 20.21
CA GLU A 73 1.55 21.43 19.75
C GLU A 73 1.42 20.12 18.93
N PRO A 74 1.98 20.08 17.71
CA PRO A 74 1.95 18.88 16.88
C PRO A 74 2.88 17.79 17.45
N ILE A 75 2.40 16.55 17.48
CA ILE A 75 3.16 15.37 17.95
C ILE A 75 4.04 14.80 16.82
N ILE A 76 3.57 14.89 15.57
CA ILE A 76 4.26 14.41 14.37
C ILE A 76 4.40 15.53 13.34
N SER A 77 5.38 15.41 12.46
CA SER A 77 5.51 16.32 11.31
C SER A 77 4.54 15.94 10.18
N LYS A 78 4.15 16.92 9.37
CA LYS A 78 3.33 16.69 8.17
C LYS A 78 4.00 15.68 7.22
N LYS A 79 5.32 15.77 7.05
CA LYS A 79 6.10 14.82 6.22
C LYS A 79 5.91 13.37 6.67
N LEU A 80 5.95 13.14 7.98
CA LEU A 80 5.80 11.80 8.53
C LEU A 80 4.37 11.27 8.35
N PHE A 81 3.37 12.14 8.55
CA PHE A 81 1.98 11.82 8.26
C PHE A 81 1.78 11.43 6.79
N ASP A 82 2.34 12.20 5.86
CA ASP A 82 2.25 11.95 4.42
C ASP A 82 2.86 10.59 4.05
N SER A 83 4.03 10.25 4.60
CA SER A 83 4.66 8.93 4.41
C SER A 83 3.76 7.78 4.90
N VAL A 84 3.12 7.94 6.06
CA VAL A 84 2.17 6.96 6.60
C VAL A 84 0.96 6.78 5.67
N GLN A 85 0.41 7.88 5.14
CA GLN A 85 -0.70 7.80 4.18
C GLN A 85 -0.28 7.13 2.87
N GLN A 86 0.93 7.40 2.37
CA GLN A 86 1.47 6.75 1.17
C GLN A 86 1.61 5.23 1.38
N VAL A 87 2.21 4.81 2.49
CA VAL A 87 2.34 3.38 2.86
C VAL A 87 0.97 2.73 2.94
N MET A 88 0.00 3.39 3.58
CA MET A 88 -1.35 2.86 3.73
C MET A 88 -2.06 2.71 2.39
N ASN A 89 -1.95 3.71 1.51
CA ASN A 89 -2.53 3.66 0.17
C ASN A 89 -1.87 2.56 -0.69
N ASN A 90 -0.54 2.42 -0.61
CA ASN A 90 0.20 1.37 -1.32
C ASN A 90 -0.12 -0.05 -0.83
N ARG A 91 -0.47 -0.21 0.46
CA ARG A 91 -0.95 -1.48 1.01
C ARG A 91 -2.42 -1.76 0.66
N GLY A 92 -3.26 -0.73 0.58
CA GLY A 92 -4.67 -0.83 0.18
C GLY A 92 -4.86 -1.24 -1.28
N LYS A 93 -3.88 -0.96 -2.15
CA LYS A 93 -3.85 -1.45 -3.52
C LYS A 93 -3.68 -2.97 -3.52
N LYS A 94 -4.62 -3.68 -4.17
CA LYS A 94 -4.58 -5.13 -4.34
C LYS A 94 -3.34 -5.53 -5.14
N LYS A 95 -2.23 -5.84 -4.45
CA LYS A 95 -1.04 -6.43 -5.08
C LYS A 95 -1.44 -7.83 -5.55
N ARG A 96 -1.70 -8.01 -6.84
CA ARG A 96 -1.87 -9.34 -7.41
C ARG A 96 -0.57 -10.09 -7.17
N LYS A 97 -0.56 -11.04 -6.22
CA LYS A 97 0.52 -12.03 -6.10
C LYS A 97 0.51 -12.83 -7.40
N ARG A 98 1.36 -12.46 -8.35
CA ARG A 98 1.50 -13.20 -9.61
C ARG A 98 2.22 -14.50 -9.25
N LYS A 99 1.52 -15.64 -9.39
CA LYS A 99 2.07 -16.99 -9.16
C LYS A 99 3.27 -17.27 -10.09
N HIS A 100 3.26 -16.66 -11.27
CA HIS A 100 4.34 -16.72 -12.25
C HIS A 100 4.91 -15.32 -12.48
N LYS A 101 6.23 -15.17 -12.36
CA LYS A 101 6.96 -13.93 -12.67
C LYS A 101 7.34 -13.93 -14.14
N PHE A 102 6.37 -13.67 -15.01
CA PHE A 102 6.66 -13.37 -16.41
C PHE A 102 7.16 -11.94 -16.51
N ALA A 103 8.41 -11.74 -16.95
CA ALA A 103 9.08 -10.44 -16.93
C ALA A 103 8.31 -9.38 -17.72
N PHE A 104 7.75 -9.76 -18.86
CA PHE A 104 7.13 -8.83 -19.81
C PHE A 104 5.59 -8.79 -19.73
N SER A 105 4.99 -9.55 -18.80
CA SER A 105 3.53 -9.65 -18.68
C SER A 105 2.91 -8.36 -18.15
N GLY A 106 2.00 -7.76 -18.93
CA GLY A 106 1.34 -6.50 -18.60
C GLY A 106 2.12 -5.23 -18.98
N LEU A 107 3.30 -5.37 -19.58
CA LEU A 107 4.04 -4.28 -20.21
C LEU A 107 3.79 -4.26 -21.72
N MET A 108 3.77 -5.43 -22.35
CA MET A 108 3.63 -5.54 -23.80
C MET A 108 2.17 -5.53 -24.26
N ARG A 109 1.94 -4.87 -25.39
CA ARG A 109 0.70 -4.90 -26.17
C ARG A 109 1.03 -5.41 -27.56
N CYS A 110 0.13 -6.20 -28.13
CA CYS A 110 0.30 -6.64 -29.51
C CYS A 110 0.10 -5.47 -30.46
N GLY A 111 1.02 -5.28 -31.41
CA GLY A 111 0.97 -4.21 -32.39
C GLY A 111 -0.24 -4.27 -33.32
N ASN A 112 -0.74 -5.49 -33.59
CA ASN A 112 -1.87 -5.70 -34.49
C ASN A 112 -3.23 -5.59 -33.76
N CYS A 113 -3.43 -6.34 -32.67
CA CYS A 113 -4.71 -6.42 -31.95
C CYS A 113 -4.89 -5.31 -30.88
N GLY A 114 -3.80 -4.63 -30.48
CA GLY A 114 -3.78 -3.68 -29.37
C GLY A 114 -4.08 -4.29 -27.99
N CYS A 115 -4.34 -5.60 -27.92
CA CYS A 115 -4.62 -6.30 -26.67
C CYS A 115 -3.33 -6.51 -25.87
N LEU A 116 -3.51 -6.66 -24.55
CA LEU A 116 -2.42 -7.05 -23.65
C LEU A 116 -1.90 -8.44 -24.03
N ILE A 117 -0.57 -8.58 -24.03
CA ILE A 117 0.09 -9.87 -24.20
C ILE A 117 0.06 -10.62 -22.85
N THR A 118 -0.36 -11.88 -22.91
CA THR A 118 -0.36 -12.82 -21.78
C THR A 118 0.73 -13.85 -21.95
N ALA A 119 1.17 -14.46 -20.86
CA ALA A 119 2.23 -15.47 -20.88
C ALA A 119 1.77 -16.78 -20.24
N GLU A 120 2.28 -17.88 -20.76
CA GLU A 120 2.09 -19.24 -20.26
C GLU A 120 3.42 -19.99 -20.22
N THR A 121 3.62 -20.82 -19.20
CA THR A 121 4.80 -21.70 -19.12
C THR A 121 4.42 -23.06 -19.68
N GLN A 122 5.15 -23.52 -20.70
CA GLN A 122 5.00 -24.85 -21.29
C GLN A 122 6.37 -25.54 -21.31
N LYS A 123 6.45 -26.75 -20.74
CA LYS A 123 7.69 -27.56 -20.68
C LYS A 123 8.92 -26.78 -20.17
N GLY A 124 8.73 -25.89 -19.20
CA GLY A 124 9.82 -25.07 -18.64
C GLY A 124 10.13 -23.77 -19.38
N HIS A 125 9.57 -23.55 -20.58
CA HIS A 125 9.77 -22.31 -21.35
C HIS A 125 8.55 -21.38 -21.26
N ASN A 126 8.82 -20.08 -21.10
CA ASN A 126 7.79 -19.05 -21.06
C ASN A 126 7.46 -18.56 -22.47
N HIS A 127 6.19 -18.65 -22.83
CA HIS A 127 5.66 -18.25 -24.13
C HIS A 127 4.68 -17.08 -23.95
N TYR A 128 4.85 -16.03 -24.75
CA TYR A 128 4.02 -14.84 -24.78
C TYR A 128 3.06 -14.88 -25.98
N ARG A 129 1.78 -14.53 -25.78
CA ARG A 129 0.73 -14.55 -26.82
C ARG A 129 -0.27 -13.39 -26.70
N CYS A 130 -0.79 -12.87 -27.83
CA CYS A 130 -1.98 -11.97 -27.82
C CYS A 130 -3.17 -12.78 -27.26
N THR A 131 -4.00 -12.12 -26.46
CA THR A 131 -5.25 -12.71 -25.92
C THR A 131 -6.32 -12.94 -26.99
N LYS A 132 -6.13 -12.41 -28.20
CA LYS A 132 -7.04 -12.48 -29.37
C LYS A 132 -8.49 -12.08 -29.04
N LYS A 133 -8.69 -11.27 -28.00
CA LYS A 133 -10.02 -10.97 -27.45
C LYS A 133 -10.80 -9.94 -28.26
N LYS A 134 -10.11 -8.98 -28.89
CA LYS A 134 -10.76 -7.93 -29.70
C LYS A 134 -11.07 -8.39 -31.12
N GLN A 135 -10.14 -9.09 -31.77
CA GLN A 135 -10.25 -9.54 -33.15
C GLN A 135 -9.40 -10.79 -33.38
N LYS A 136 -9.68 -11.50 -34.48
CA LYS A 136 -8.79 -12.58 -34.96
C LYS A 136 -7.41 -11.97 -35.19
N CYS A 137 -6.43 -12.51 -34.48
CA CYS A 137 -5.07 -12.03 -34.49
C CYS A 137 -4.16 -13.22 -34.78
N ASP A 138 -3.45 -13.16 -35.89
CA ASP A 138 -2.58 -14.24 -36.38
C ASP A 138 -1.14 -14.11 -35.89
N GLU A 139 -0.93 -13.24 -34.88
CA GLU A 139 0.36 -13.07 -34.24
C GLU A 139 0.84 -14.39 -33.62
N LYS A 140 2.12 -14.71 -33.89
CA LYS A 140 2.75 -15.94 -33.43
C LYS A 140 3.07 -15.87 -31.92
N TYR A 141 3.25 -17.05 -31.34
CA TYR A 141 3.75 -17.18 -29.97
C TYR A 141 5.22 -16.80 -29.96
N LEU A 142 5.62 -16.04 -28.94
CA LEU A 142 6.98 -15.55 -28.83
C LEU A 142 7.60 -16.08 -27.54
N ARG A 143 8.76 -16.73 -27.64
CA ARG A 143 9.49 -17.25 -26.47
C ARG A 143 10.19 -16.13 -25.74
N GLU A 144 10.28 -16.25 -24.42
CA GLU A 144 10.97 -15.26 -23.59
C GLU A 144 12.44 -15.06 -23.99
N GLU A 145 13.14 -16.13 -24.37
CA GLU A 145 14.54 -16.10 -24.84
C GLU A 145 14.72 -15.10 -26.00
N ASN A 146 13.84 -15.16 -27.00
CA ASN A 146 13.89 -14.27 -28.17
C ASN A 146 13.61 -12.79 -27.85
N LEU A 147 12.98 -12.48 -26.71
CA LEU A 147 12.75 -11.09 -26.25
C LEU A 147 13.96 -10.51 -25.55
N VAL A 148 14.79 -11.37 -24.94
CA VAL A 148 15.97 -10.95 -24.16
C VAL A 148 17.17 -10.71 -25.08
N GLU A 149 17.21 -11.35 -26.24
CA GLU A 149 18.30 -11.25 -27.22
C GLU A 149 18.24 -10.00 -28.14
N GLN A 150 17.18 -9.18 -28.07
CA GLN A 150 17.02 -7.94 -28.85
C GLN A 150 17.53 -6.71 -28.11
#